data_AF-A0A1I7XQQ6-F1
#
_entry.id   AF-A0A1I7XQQ6-F1
#
_cell.length_a   1.000
_cell.length_b   1.000
_cell.length_c   1.000
_cell.angle_alpha   90.00
_cell.angle_beta   90.00
_cell.angle_gamma   90.00
#
_symmetry.space_group_name_H-M   'P 1'
#
loop_
_entity.id
_entity.type
_entity.pdbx_description
1 polymer ?
#
loop_
_entity_poly.entity_id
_entity_poly.type
_entity_poly.pdbx_seq_one_letter_code
_entity_poly.pdbx_strand_id
1 'polypeptide(L)'
;MEASATDLSDLQKSFVAVFRGKSCRDSSLKIALETINFLKKVVIHEKYDTISDLLSLLSIHGHIIACAEPSELVIRNAVLMVTKLARDENTRLLVGTEPLSPYDSLNKLWMDSEKRSGAANGKKLKKGLILAVKEVLWFLYLRVKSIRKYFSHFNLSDFNCSGLSFKVKVAAEMESCRDSIAAQANDLIQPQDILIVNSLNQSSTLAAFLASARSNKKLRILSVTHSCEFDSSPDFVSPILLSDVGTKMCEVTKVLSV
;
A
#
# COMPACT_ATOMS: atom_id res chain seq x y z
N MET A 1 1.89 -15.95 -29.56
CA MET A 1 0.70 -15.11 -29.33
C MET A 1 1.17 -13.80 -28.73
N GLU A 2 1.30 -12.79 -29.58
CA GLU A 2 1.70 -11.41 -29.24
C GLU A 2 0.51 -10.64 -28.64
N ALA A 3 0.57 -10.34 -27.36
CA ALA A 3 -0.18 -9.25 -26.73
C ALA A 3 0.79 -8.06 -26.62
N SER A 4 1.05 -7.34 -27.73
CA SER A 4 2.33 -6.61 -27.88
C SER A 4 2.33 -5.11 -27.56
N ALA A 5 1.20 -4.40 -27.47
CA ALA A 5 1.16 -3.00 -27.03
C ALA A 5 -0.28 -2.49 -26.82
N THR A 6 -1.18 -2.93 -27.69
CA THR A 6 -2.60 -2.54 -27.70
C THR A 6 -3.32 -2.94 -26.41
N ASP A 7 -3.05 -4.15 -25.89
CA ASP A 7 -3.63 -4.67 -24.65
C ASP A 7 -3.25 -3.86 -23.40
N LEU A 8 -2.05 -3.27 -23.35
CA LEU A 8 -1.62 -2.45 -22.21
C LEU A 8 -2.27 -1.06 -22.23
N SER A 9 -2.42 -0.47 -23.43
CA SER A 9 -3.13 0.80 -23.60
C SER A 9 -4.62 0.65 -23.29
N ASP A 10 -5.23 -0.47 -23.67
CA ASP A 10 -6.64 -0.76 -23.35
C ASP A 10 -6.83 -1.13 -21.87
N LEU A 11 -5.84 -1.80 -21.27
CA LEU A 11 -5.81 -1.99 -19.82
C LEU A 11 -5.66 -0.66 -19.08
N GLN A 12 -4.86 0.27 -19.59
CA GLN A 12 -4.71 1.60 -19.02
C GLN A 12 -6.02 2.40 -19.11
N LYS A 13 -6.69 2.39 -20.26
CA LYS A 13 -8.00 3.03 -20.44
C LYS A 13 -9.06 2.42 -19.52
N SER A 14 -9.10 1.09 -19.40
CA SER A 14 -10.03 0.42 -18.49
C SER A 14 -9.72 0.75 -17.02
N PHE A 15 -8.45 0.77 -16.61
CA PHE A 15 -8.04 1.19 -15.27
C PHE A 15 -8.49 2.64 -14.97
N VAL A 16 -8.27 3.57 -15.90
CA VAL A 16 -8.71 4.97 -15.76
C VAL A 16 -10.24 5.10 -15.70
N ALA A 17 -10.97 4.29 -16.47
CA ALA A 17 -12.43 4.27 -16.44
C ALA A 17 -12.99 3.83 -15.07
N VAL A 18 -12.26 2.99 -14.32
CA VAL A 18 -12.65 2.56 -12.96
C VAL A 18 -12.73 3.73 -11.99
N PHE A 19 -11.90 4.76 -12.14
CA PHE A 19 -11.86 5.91 -11.23
C PHE A 19 -12.86 7.01 -11.58
N ARG A 20 -13.17 7.19 -12.87
CA ARG A 20 -14.00 8.31 -13.35
C ARG A 20 -15.52 8.12 -13.23
N GLY A 21 -15.99 6.92 -12.90
CA GLY A 21 -17.41 6.55 -12.97
C GLY A 21 -18.06 6.10 -11.67
N LYS A 22 -17.39 6.20 -10.52
CA LYS A 22 -17.91 5.66 -9.24
C LYS A 22 -18.44 6.76 -8.32
N SER A 23 -19.64 6.53 -7.79
CA SER A 23 -20.27 7.36 -6.77
C SER A 23 -19.62 7.22 -5.38
N CYS A 24 -18.87 6.14 -5.16
CA CYS A 24 -18.17 5.88 -3.90
C CYS A 24 -16.71 5.49 -4.16
N ARG A 25 -15.81 6.11 -3.40
CA ARG A 25 -14.37 5.88 -3.44
C ARG A 25 -14.04 4.46 -2.97
N ASP A 26 -13.27 3.71 -3.76
CA ASP A 26 -12.75 2.42 -3.33
C ASP A 26 -11.78 2.57 -2.14
N SER A 27 -11.64 1.51 -1.33
CA SER A 27 -10.67 1.54 -0.23
C SER A 27 -9.24 1.75 -0.76
N SER A 28 -8.42 2.49 -0.01
CA SER A 28 -7.01 2.72 -0.34
C SER A 28 -6.25 1.42 -0.58
N LEU A 29 -6.57 0.35 0.18
CA LEU A 29 -6.02 -0.98 -0.03
C LEU A 29 -6.33 -1.53 -1.43
N LYS A 30 -7.59 -1.42 -1.87
CA LYS A 30 -8.03 -1.90 -3.18
C LYS A 30 -7.39 -1.11 -4.29
N ILE A 31 -7.32 0.22 -4.16
CA ILE A 31 -6.63 1.10 -5.11
C ILE A 31 -5.15 0.72 -5.22
N ALA A 32 -4.47 0.48 -4.10
CA ALA A 32 -3.08 0.02 -4.09
C ALA A 32 -2.92 -1.33 -4.80
N LEU A 33 -3.79 -2.30 -4.50
CA LEU A 33 -3.77 -3.64 -5.10
C LEU A 33 -3.91 -3.57 -6.64
N GLU A 34 -4.90 -2.84 -7.13
CA GLU A 34 -5.14 -2.68 -8.56
C GLU A 34 -3.98 -1.94 -9.24
N THR A 35 -3.44 -0.89 -8.59
CA THR A 35 -2.28 -0.15 -9.10
C THR A 35 -1.04 -1.04 -9.22
N ILE A 36 -0.72 -1.82 -8.18
CA ILE A 36 0.44 -2.73 -8.20
C ILE A 36 0.25 -3.85 -9.23
N ASN A 37 -0.98 -4.37 -9.39
CA ASN A 37 -1.30 -5.36 -10.43
C ASN A 37 -1.11 -4.79 -11.83
N PHE A 38 -1.49 -3.53 -12.07
CA PHE A 38 -1.23 -2.84 -13.33
C PHE A 38 0.27 -2.70 -13.58
N LEU A 39 1.03 -2.18 -12.61
CA LEU A 39 2.48 -2.01 -12.74
C LEU A 39 3.22 -3.34 -12.94
N LYS A 40 2.75 -4.42 -12.33
CA LYS A 40 3.26 -5.78 -12.60
C LYS A 40 3.09 -6.16 -14.08
N LYS A 41 1.96 -5.84 -14.69
CA LYS A 41 1.72 -6.10 -16.12
C LYS A 41 2.64 -5.26 -17.00
N VAL A 42 2.89 -4.00 -16.65
CA VAL A 42 3.92 -3.16 -17.31
C VAL A 42 5.28 -3.87 -17.27
N VAL A 43 5.72 -4.33 -16.10
CA VAL A 43 6.99 -5.07 -15.94
C VAL A 43 7.05 -6.36 -16.78
N ILE A 44 5.92 -7.06 -16.96
CA ILE A 44 5.82 -8.33 -17.70
C ILE A 44 5.78 -8.12 -19.22
N HIS A 45 5.03 -7.14 -19.69
CA HIS A 45 4.68 -7.02 -21.11
C HIS A 45 5.53 -6.00 -21.85
N GLU A 46 6.01 -4.95 -21.19
CA GLU A 46 6.91 -3.99 -21.83
C GLU A 46 8.29 -4.60 -22.14
N LYS A 47 8.89 -4.07 -23.19
CA LYS A 47 10.26 -4.37 -23.62
C LYS A 47 11.20 -3.33 -23.02
N TYR A 48 12.21 -3.80 -22.30
CA TYR A 48 13.27 -2.98 -21.72
C TYR A 48 14.53 -3.82 -21.61
N ASP A 49 15.67 -3.19 -21.89
CA ASP A 49 16.98 -3.87 -21.84
C ASP A 49 17.77 -3.44 -20.61
N THR A 50 17.57 -2.19 -20.15
CA THR A 50 18.24 -1.61 -18.99
C THR A 50 17.27 -1.24 -17.87
N ILE A 51 17.82 -1.05 -16.66
CA ILE A 51 17.07 -0.48 -15.54
C ILE A 51 16.57 0.94 -15.86
N SER A 52 17.33 1.73 -16.64
CA SER A 52 16.94 3.09 -17.01
C SER A 52 15.67 3.09 -17.88
N ASP A 53 15.58 2.17 -18.83
CA ASP A 53 14.41 2.01 -19.70
C ASP A 53 13.19 1.62 -18.86
N LEU A 54 13.36 0.65 -17.95
CA LEU A 54 12.29 0.21 -17.06
C LEU A 54 11.79 1.33 -16.15
N LEU A 55 12.69 2.10 -15.53
CA LEU A 55 12.31 3.22 -14.67
C LEU A 55 11.56 4.31 -15.46
N SER A 56 11.98 4.56 -16.70
CA SER A 56 11.31 5.51 -17.60
C SER A 56 9.90 5.02 -17.94
N LEU A 57 9.74 3.74 -18.29
CA LEU A 57 8.43 3.14 -18.56
C LEU A 57 7.49 3.17 -17.35
N LEU A 58 7.98 2.81 -16.16
CA LEU A 58 7.22 2.89 -14.92
C LEU A 58 6.80 4.33 -14.61
N SER A 59 7.67 5.31 -14.89
CA SER A 59 7.36 6.73 -14.70
C SER A 59 6.29 7.21 -15.67
N ILE A 60 6.36 6.85 -16.96
CA ILE A 60 5.39 7.23 -17.98
C ILE A 60 4.01 6.64 -17.66
N HIS A 61 3.94 5.32 -17.50
CA HIS A 61 2.68 4.62 -17.19
C HIS A 61 2.10 5.07 -15.85
N GLY A 62 2.96 5.23 -14.83
CA GLY A 62 2.59 5.72 -13.51
C GLY A 62 2.07 7.16 -13.52
N HIS A 63 2.67 8.04 -14.32
CA HIS A 63 2.22 9.41 -14.47
C HIS A 63 0.82 9.48 -15.08
N ILE A 64 0.54 8.68 -16.12
CA ILE A 64 -0.77 8.69 -16.80
C ILE A 64 -1.87 8.25 -15.84
N ILE A 65 -1.68 7.15 -15.11
CA ILE A 65 -2.69 6.68 -14.14
C ILE A 65 -2.84 7.65 -12.96
N ALA A 66 -1.76 8.32 -12.52
CA ALA A 66 -1.83 9.30 -11.45
C ALA A 66 -2.45 10.64 -11.89
N CYS A 67 -2.44 10.95 -13.19
CA CYS A 67 -3.14 12.11 -13.75
C CYS A 67 -4.63 11.85 -13.96
N ALA A 68 -5.04 10.58 -14.06
CA ALA A 68 -6.44 10.22 -14.20
C ALA A 68 -7.27 10.56 -12.96
N GLU A 69 -6.68 10.43 -11.76
CA GLU A 69 -7.25 10.84 -10.49
C GLU A 69 -6.15 11.44 -9.59
N PRO A 70 -5.87 12.76 -9.71
CA PRO A 70 -4.76 13.41 -9.00
C PRO A 70 -4.90 13.39 -7.47
N SER A 71 -6.12 13.27 -6.95
CA SER A 71 -6.39 13.24 -5.51
C SER A 71 -5.99 11.91 -4.86
N GLU A 72 -5.84 10.84 -5.65
CA GLU A 72 -5.49 9.50 -5.15
C GLU A 72 -3.98 9.31 -5.02
N LEU A 73 -3.42 9.83 -3.94
CA LEU A 73 -1.99 9.71 -3.59
C LEU A 73 -1.53 8.26 -3.46
N VAL A 74 -2.42 7.32 -3.18
CA VAL A 74 -2.14 5.88 -3.11
C VAL A 74 -1.54 5.37 -4.42
N ILE A 75 -2.01 5.88 -5.56
CA ILE A 75 -1.50 5.50 -6.89
C ILE A 75 -0.03 5.93 -7.01
N ARG A 76 0.29 7.17 -6.65
CA ARG A 76 1.66 7.70 -6.67
C ARG A 76 2.57 6.93 -5.72
N ASN A 77 2.10 6.63 -4.52
CA ASN A 77 2.86 5.84 -3.54
C ASN A 77 3.17 4.42 -4.04
N ALA A 78 2.21 3.76 -4.69
CA ALA A 78 2.41 2.44 -5.29
C ALA A 78 3.41 2.49 -6.46
N VAL A 79 3.35 3.53 -7.31
CA VAL A 79 4.33 3.75 -8.39
C VAL A 79 5.74 3.93 -7.81
N LEU A 80 5.89 4.78 -6.80
CA LEU A 80 7.18 4.99 -6.12
C LEU A 80 7.71 3.70 -5.49
N MET A 81 6.84 2.90 -4.87
CA MET A 81 7.18 1.62 -4.28
C MET A 81 7.72 0.64 -5.32
N VAL A 82 7.01 0.42 -6.44
CA VAL A 82 7.46 -0.50 -7.51
C VAL A 82 8.75 0.01 -8.16
N THR A 83 8.88 1.33 -8.34
CA THR A 83 10.10 1.96 -8.85
C THR A 83 11.28 1.72 -7.90
N LYS A 84 11.07 1.83 -6.58
CA LYS A 84 12.08 1.48 -5.58
C LYS A 84 12.44 0.00 -5.64
N LEU A 85 11.46 -0.90 -5.70
CA LEU A 85 11.69 -2.33 -5.82
C LEU A 85 12.53 -2.68 -7.06
N ALA A 86 12.30 -2.00 -8.19
CA ALA A 86 13.10 -2.16 -9.39
C ALA A 86 14.56 -1.74 -9.18
N ARG A 87 14.80 -0.62 -8.50
CA ARG A 87 16.16 -0.16 -8.14
C ARG A 87 16.84 -1.13 -7.19
N ASP A 88 16.16 -1.52 -6.11
CA ASP A 88 16.68 -2.44 -5.10
C ASP A 88 17.04 -3.78 -5.72
N GLU A 89 16.21 -4.28 -6.64
CA GLU A 89 16.46 -5.52 -7.36
C GLU A 89 17.65 -5.41 -8.33
N ASN A 90 17.78 -4.29 -9.04
CA ASN A 90 18.94 -4.03 -9.88
C ASN A 90 20.23 -3.95 -9.06
N THR A 91 20.20 -3.25 -7.92
CA THR A 91 21.32 -3.18 -6.96
C THR A 91 21.68 -4.58 -6.46
N ARG A 92 20.70 -5.42 -6.13
CA ARG A 92 20.91 -6.82 -5.72
C ARG A 92 21.59 -7.65 -6.80
N LEU A 93 21.26 -7.42 -8.07
CA LEU A 93 21.91 -8.13 -9.19
C LEU A 93 23.33 -7.65 -9.46
N LEU A 94 23.64 -6.38 -9.20
CA LEU A 94 24.97 -5.80 -9.37
C LEU A 94 25.91 -6.11 -8.20
N VAL A 95 25.41 -6.01 -6.96
CA VAL A 95 26.20 -6.16 -5.73
C VAL A 95 26.20 -7.61 -5.23
N GLY A 96 25.27 -8.44 -5.70
CA GLY A 96 25.05 -9.79 -5.17
C GLY A 96 24.21 -9.78 -3.89
N THR A 97 24.03 -10.96 -3.29
CA THR A 97 23.25 -11.16 -2.06
C THR A 97 24.04 -10.88 -0.78
N GLU A 98 25.35 -10.62 -0.86
CA GLU A 98 26.15 -10.34 0.32
C GLU A 98 25.97 -8.86 0.75
N PRO A 99 25.51 -8.59 1.97
CA PRO A 99 25.48 -7.22 2.48
C PRO A 99 26.91 -6.68 2.51
N LEU A 100 27.10 -5.47 1.99
CA LEU A 100 28.38 -4.77 2.09
C LEU A 100 28.79 -4.67 3.56
N SER A 101 29.95 -5.22 3.90
CA SER A 101 30.48 -5.09 5.26
C SER A 101 30.97 -3.64 5.44
N PRO A 102 30.65 -2.97 6.56
CA PRO A 102 31.23 -1.66 6.88
C PRO A 102 32.77 -1.69 7.00
N TYR A 103 33.36 -2.88 7.08
CA TYR A 103 34.79 -3.14 7.21
C TYR A 103 35.45 -3.59 5.90
N ASP A 104 34.71 -3.66 4.79
CA ASP A 104 35.32 -3.98 3.50
C ASP A 104 36.29 -2.86 3.06
N SER A 105 37.48 -3.24 2.60
CA SER A 105 38.49 -2.27 2.18
C SER A 105 38.05 -1.50 0.95
N LEU A 106 38.42 -0.21 0.85
CA LEU A 106 38.09 0.63 -0.32
C LEU A 106 38.55 0.00 -1.64
N ASN A 107 39.68 -0.70 -1.64
CA ASN A 107 40.18 -1.43 -2.81
C ASN A 107 39.27 -2.60 -3.21
N LYS A 108 38.68 -3.32 -2.26
CA LYS A 108 37.70 -4.38 -2.55
C LYS A 108 36.43 -3.79 -3.17
N LEU A 109 35.96 -2.66 -2.63
CA LEU A 109 34.81 -1.91 -3.15
C LEU A 109 35.06 -1.37 -4.58
N TRP A 110 36.23 -0.78 -4.84
CA TRP A 110 36.60 -0.25 -6.15
C TRP A 110 36.83 -1.36 -7.19
N MET A 111 37.55 -2.43 -6.84
CA MET A 111 37.82 -3.55 -7.76
C MET A 111 36.55 -4.31 -8.13
N ASP A 112 35.61 -4.47 -7.20
CA ASP A 112 34.30 -5.02 -7.56
C ASP A 112 33.52 -4.01 -8.41
N SER A 113 33.66 -2.69 -8.25
CA SER A 113 32.91 -1.70 -9.06
C SER A 113 33.25 -1.77 -10.56
N GLU A 114 34.51 -2.04 -10.91
CA GLU A 114 34.96 -2.19 -12.29
C GLU A 114 34.45 -3.49 -12.94
N LYS A 115 34.38 -4.58 -12.18
CA LYS A 115 33.75 -5.85 -12.61
C LYS A 115 32.22 -5.75 -12.74
N ARG A 116 31.61 -4.77 -12.07
CA ARG A 116 30.15 -4.54 -11.98
C ARG A 116 29.58 -3.66 -13.11
N SER A 117 30.37 -3.31 -14.13
CA SER A 117 29.94 -2.51 -15.29
C SER A 117 29.02 -3.25 -16.28
N GLY A 118 28.82 -4.56 -16.11
CA GLY A 118 27.80 -5.31 -16.84
C GLY A 118 26.41 -4.96 -16.32
N ALA A 119 25.68 -4.10 -17.03
CA ALA A 119 24.27 -3.85 -16.77
C ALA A 119 23.53 -5.17 -16.52
N ALA A 120 22.84 -5.29 -15.38
CA ALA A 120 22.12 -6.51 -15.06
C ALA A 120 21.16 -6.83 -16.22
N ASN A 121 21.39 -7.95 -16.91
CA ASN A 121 20.59 -8.36 -18.07
C ASN A 121 19.09 -8.20 -17.76
N GLY A 122 18.37 -7.42 -18.56
CA GLY A 122 16.95 -7.10 -18.35
C GLY A 122 16.08 -8.33 -18.08
N LYS A 123 16.43 -9.51 -18.61
CA LYS A 123 15.74 -10.78 -18.31
C LYS A 123 15.86 -11.22 -16.85
N LYS A 124 17.04 -11.08 -16.23
CA LYS A 124 17.28 -11.42 -14.82
C LYS A 124 16.56 -10.43 -13.90
N LEU A 125 16.64 -9.13 -14.22
CA LEU A 125 15.92 -8.07 -13.52
C LEU A 125 14.41 -8.29 -13.57
N LYS A 126 13.86 -8.57 -14.75
CA LYS A 126 12.44 -8.88 -14.97
C LYS A 126 11.97 -10.02 -14.09
N LYS A 127 12.69 -11.14 -14.07
CA LYS A 127 12.35 -12.31 -13.24
C LYS A 127 12.34 -11.97 -11.75
N GLY A 128 13.38 -11.31 -11.25
CA GLY A 128 13.50 -10.94 -9.84
C GLY A 128 12.47 -9.91 -9.39
N LEU A 129 12.20 -8.91 -10.22
CA LEU A 129 11.21 -7.87 -9.93
C LEU A 129 9.78 -8.43 -9.95
N ILE A 130 9.45 -9.32 -10.90
CA ILE A 130 8.13 -9.97 -10.93
C ILE A 130 7.87 -10.74 -9.64
N LEU A 131 8.89 -11.44 -9.11
CA LEU A 131 8.77 -12.14 -7.83
C LEU A 131 8.55 -11.15 -6.68
N ALA A 132 9.36 -10.08 -6.60
CA ALA A 132 9.21 -9.04 -5.58
C ALA A 132 7.82 -8.39 -5.59
N VAL A 133 7.30 -8.07 -6.78
CA VAL A 133 5.96 -7.47 -6.92
C VAL A 133 4.86 -8.49 -6.59
N LYS A 134 5.04 -9.77 -6.96
CA LYS A 134 4.10 -10.85 -6.60
C LYS A 134 4.03 -11.06 -5.09
N GLU A 135 5.15 -11.01 -4.38
CA GLU A 135 5.19 -11.10 -2.92
C GLU A 135 4.31 -10.01 -2.30
N VAL A 136 4.55 -8.74 -2.64
CA VAL A 136 3.74 -7.61 -2.15
C VAL A 136 2.25 -7.81 -2.47
N LEU A 137 1.91 -8.23 -3.69
CA LEU A 137 0.53 -8.50 -4.08
C LEU A 137 -0.12 -9.62 -3.28
N TRP A 138 0.61 -10.70 -3.00
CA TRP A 138 0.09 -11.84 -2.25
C TRP A 138 -0.30 -11.43 -0.84
N PHE A 139 0.57 -10.67 -0.17
CA PHE A 139 0.26 -10.11 1.16
C PHE A 139 -0.95 -9.18 1.14
N LEU A 140 -1.07 -8.29 0.14
CA LEU A 140 -2.25 -7.42 0.01
C LEU A 140 -3.54 -8.22 -0.27
N TYR A 141 -3.45 -9.29 -1.05
CA TYR A 141 -4.59 -10.14 -1.39
C TYR A 141 -5.12 -10.93 -0.19
N LEU A 142 -4.23 -11.44 0.66
CA LEU A 142 -4.59 -12.09 1.93
C LEU A 142 -5.42 -11.17 2.84
N ARG A 143 -5.11 -9.86 2.85
CA ARG A 143 -5.87 -8.86 3.58
C ARG A 143 -7.29 -8.66 3.04
N VAL A 144 -7.47 -8.66 1.72
CA VAL A 144 -8.81 -8.53 1.11
C VAL A 144 -9.68 -9.75 1.41
N LYS A 145 -9.10 -10.95 1.41
CA LYS A 145 -9.88 -12.19 1.65
C LYS A 145 -10.03 -12.59 3.12
N SER A 146 -9.44 -11.86 4.07
CA SER A 146 -9.53 -12.16 5.52
C SER A 146 -9.09 -13.60 5.86
N ILE A 147 -8.11 -14.14 5.12
CA ILE A 147 -7.66 -15.53 5.26
C ILE A 147 -6.48 -15.59 6.23
N ARG A 148 -6.74 -15.38 7.53
CA ARG A 148 -5.73 -15.59 8.60
C ARG A 148 -5.39 -17.08 8.82
N LYS A 149 -6.27 -18.00 8.37
CA LYS A 149 -6.20 -19.44 8.71
C LYS A 149 -5.15 -20.24 7.91
N TYR A 150 -4.57 -19.68 6.85
CA TYR A 150 -3.63 -20.41 5.97
C TYR A 150 -2.16 -20.04 6.22
N PHE A 151 -1.89 -19.08 7.11
CA PHE A 151 -0.52 -18.63 7.41
C PHE A 151 0.28 -19.65 8.22
N SER A 152 -0.38 -20.56 8.95
CA SER A 152 0.28 -21.59 9.77
C SER A 152 0.97 -22.70 8.96
N HIS A 153 0.77 -22.76 7.65
CA HIS A 153 1.37 -23.78 6.78
C HIS A 153 2.42 -23.23 5.80
N PHE A 154 2.72 -21.93 5.84
CA PHE A 154 3.66 -21.33 4.90
C PHE A 154 5.05 -21.20 5.54
N ASN A 155 5.98 -22.06 5.12
CA ASN A 155 7.36 -22.01 5.57
C ASN A 155 8.09 -20.84 4.90
N LEU A 156 8.40 -19.80 5.69
CA LEU A 156 9.25 -18.67 5.28
C LEU A 156 10.68 -19.10 4.85
N SER A 157 11.09 -20.33 5.19
CA SER A 157 12.41 -20.89 4.88
C SER A 157 12.65 -21.19 3.40
N ASP A 158 11.61 -21.22 2.56
CA ASP A 158 11.75 -21.46 1.12
C ASP A 158 12.17 -20.20 0.33
N PHE A 159 12.13 -19.03 0.95
CA PHE A 159 12.57 -17.76 0.36
C PHE A 159 14.00 -17.41 0.81
N ASN A 160 14.97 -18.19 0.35
CA ASN A 160 16.37 -17.92 0.65
C ASN A 160 16.92 -16.81 -0.29
N CYS A 161 16.73 -15.55 0.11
CA CYS A 161 17.44 -14.40 -0.46
C CYS A 161 17.53 -13.30 0.59
N SER A 162 18.73 -12.90 0.98
CA SER A 162 19.06 -11.80 1.92
C SER A 162 18.42 -10.43 1.62
N GLY A 163 17.76 -10.26 0.47
CA GLY A 163 16.92 -9.09 0.13
C GLY A 163 15.44 -9.17 0.58
N LEU A 164 15.05 -10.25 1.28
CA LEU A 164 13.69 -10.49 1.78
C LEU A 164 13.25 -9.49 2.88
N SER A 165 14.22 -8.89 3.59
CA SER A 165 13.95 -8.07 4.77
C SER A 165 13.14 -6.80 4.49
N PHE A 166 13.36 -6.11 3.37
CA PHE A 166 12.58 -4.88 3.05
C PHE A 166 11.23 -5.21 2.38
N LYS A 167 11.19 -6.22 1.51
CA LYS A 167 10.00 -6.62 0.73
C LYS A 167 8.91 -7.21 1.63
N VAL A 168 9.29 -8.10 2.55
CA VAL A 168 8.39 -8.64 3.58
C VAL A 168 8.02 -7.55 4.59
N LYS A 169 8.92 -6.62 4.92
CA LYS A 169 8.62 -5.53 5.86
C LYS A 169 7.54 -4.58 5.35
N VAL A 170 7.60 -4.11 4.12
CA VAL A 170 6.56 -3.21 3.57
C VAL A 170 5.20 -3.91 3.55
N ALA A 171 5.18 -5.17 3.14
CA ALA A 171 3.96 -5.95 3.07
C ALA A 171 3.40 -6.29 4.46
N ALA A 172 4.24 -6.70 5.41
CA ALA A 172 3.87 -6.97 6.79
C ALA A 172 3.49 -5.69 7.55
N GLU A 173 4.12 -4.55 7.25
CA GLU A 173 3.75 -3.24 7.78
C GLU A 173 2.37 -2.83 7.25
N MET A 174 2.11 -3.01 5.94
CA MET A 174 0.78 -2.81 5.37
C MET A 174 -0.25 -3.80 5.94
N GLU A 175 0.13 -5.00 6.32
CA GLU A 175 -0.73 -6.00 6.96
C GLU A 175 -1.07 -5.63 8.42
N SER A 176 -0.06 -5.22 9.19
CA SER A 176 -0.17 -4.94 10.63
C SER A 176 -0.58 -3.52 10.96
N CYS A 177 -0.50 -2.56 10.02
CA CYS A 177 -0.72 -1.13 10.29
C CYS A 177 -2.06 -0.87 11.01
N ARG A 178 -3.16 -1.49 10.56
CA ARG A 178 -4.47 -1.29 11.19
C ARG A 178 -4.51 -1.86 12.61
N ASP A 179 -3.96 -3.06 12.80
CA ASP A 179 -3.99 -3.75 14.09
C ASP A 179 -3.04 -3.05 15.09
N SER A 180 -1.90 -2.56 14.61
CA SER A 180 -0.94 -1.75 15.36
C SER A 180 -1.55 -0.41 15.79
N ILE A 181 -2.27 0.27 14.89
CA ILE A 181 -3.01 1.49 15.23
C ILE A 181 -4.11 1.17 16.24
N ALA A 182 -4.89 0.13 16.01
CA ALA A 182 -5.98 -0.27 16.91
C ALA A 182 -5.47 -0.66 18.31
N ALA A 183 -4.30 -1.29 18.42
CA ALA A 183 -3.69 -1.64 19.69
C ALA A 183 -3.41 -0.41 20.58
N GLN A 184 -3.09 0.74 19.97
CA GLN A 184 -2.84 2.00 20.68
C GLN A 184 -4.13 2.66 21.19
N ALA A 185 -5.30 2.19 20.78
CA ALA A 185 -6.58 2.85 21.10
C ALA A 185 -6.86 2.89 22.61
N ASN A 186 -6.43 1.86 23.35
CA ASN A 186 -6.65 1.79 24.79
C ASN A 186 -5.79 2.79 25.59
N ASP A 187 -4.62 3.16 25.07
CA ASP A 187 -3.74 4.13 25.72
C ASP A 187 -4.16 5.56 25.40
N LEU A 188 -4.66 5.78 24.19
CA LEU A 188 -5.03 7.09 23.69
C LEU A 188 -6.43 7.55 24.10
N ILE A 189 -7.37 6.63 24.37
CA ILE A 189 -8.76 6.98 24.72
C ILE A 189 -9.04 6.67 26.19
N GLN A 190 -9.51 7.66 26.93
CA GLN A 190 -9.93 7.53 28.32
C GLN A 190 -11.46 7.31 28.42
N PRO A 191 -11.96 6.64 29.47
CA PRO A 191 -13.41 6.38 29.62
C PRO A 191 -14.29 7.63 29.65
N GLN A 192 -13.76 8.76 30.15
CA GLN A 192 -14.44 10.05 30.20
C GLN A 192 -14.39 10.84 28.88
N ASP A 193 -13.73 10.32 27.84
CA ASP A 193 -13.61 11.04 26.58
C ASP A 193 -14.93 11.10 25.81
N ILE A 194 -15.16 12.26 25.19
CA ILE A 194 -16.24 12.50 24.23
C ILE A 194 -15.57 12.66 22.87
N LEU A 195 -15.84 11.70 21.98
CA LEU A 195 -15.16 11.60 20.70
C LEU A 195 -16.05 12.13 19.58
N ILE A 196 -15.51 13.00 18.72
CA ILE A 196 -16.09 13.26 17.39
C ILE A 196 -15.34 12.43 16.35
N VAL A 197 -16.09 11.81 15.46
CA VAL A 197 -15.58 10.92 14.41
C VAL A 197 -16.15 11.37 13.08
N ASN A 198 -15.29 11.61 12.09
CA ASN A 198 -15.73 11.88 10.72
C ASN A 198 -15.60 10.64 9.84
N SER A 199 -16.54 10.46 8.91
CA SER A 199 -16.49 9.42 7.87
C SER A 199 -16.26 7.99 8.38
N LEU A 200 -16.87 7.63 9.52
CA LEU A 200 -16.70 6.32 10.16
C LEU A 200 -16.97 5.15 9.21
N ASN A 201 -18.06 5.26 8.42
CA ASN A 201 -18.49 4.20 7.51
C ASN A 201 -17.52 3.99 6.33
N GLN A 202 -16.65 4.96 6.05
CA GLN A 202 -15.68 4.90 4.95
C GLN A 202 -14.31 4.38 5.41
N SER A 203 -14.03 4.42 6.72
CA SER A 203 -12.71 4.08 7.26
C SER A 203 -12.69 2.80 8.08
N SER A 204 -12.23 1.72 7.45
CA SER A 204 -12.00 0.44 8.14
C SER A 204 -10.95 0.52 9.26
N THR A 205 -10.03 1.49 9.19
CA THR A 205 -9.02 1.71 10.24
C THR A 205 -9.66 2.32 11.48
N LEU A 206 -10.50 3.34 11.29
CA LEU A 206 -11.19 4.03 12.37
C LEU A 206 -12.21 3.12 13.05
N ALA A 207 -12.93 2.30 12.27
CA ALA A 207 -13.83 1.29 12.80
C ALA A 207 -13.10 0.26 13.69
N ALA A 208 -11.93 -0.24 13.26
CA ALA A 208 -11.13 -1.18 14.05
C ALA A 208 -10.54 -0.53 15.30
N PHE A 209 -10.08 0.72 15.20
CA PHE A 209 -9.57 1.49 16.33
C PHE A 209 -10.64 1.69 17.42
N LEU A 210 -11.84 2.12 17.03
CA LEU A 210 -12.96 2.28 17.97
C LEU A 210 -13.44 0.95 18.53
N ALA A 211 -13.50 -0.11 17.73
CA ALA A 211 -13.85 -1.44 18.23
C ALA A 211 -12.86 -1.92 19.32
N SER A 212 -11.56 -1.66 19.14
CA SER A 212 -10.53 -1.99 20.13
C SER A 212 -10.61 -1.15 21.41
N ALA A 213 -10.95 0.13 21.32
CA ALA A 213 -11.15 0.97 22.49
C ALA A 213 -12.41 0.59 23.29
N ARG A 214 -13.46 0.16 22.58
CA ARG A 214 -14.76 -0.15 23.17
C ARG A 214 -14.83 -1.52 23.84
N SER A 215 -13.90 -2.43 23.56
CA SER A 215 -13.86 -3.74 24.23
C SER A 215 -13.70 -3.62 25.75
N ASN A 216 -13.05 -2.56 26.21
CA ASN A 216 -12.74 -2.35 27.63
C ASN A 216 -13.51 -1.17 28.25
N LYS A 217 -14.14 -0.31 27.44
CA LYS A 217 -14.64 1.00 27.88
C LYS A 217 -15.98 1.35 27.22
N LYS A 218 -16.91 1.92 27.99
CA LYS A 218 -18.12 2.54 27.45
C LYS A 218 -17.79 3.97 27.04
N LEU A 219 -17.78 4.24 25.74
CA LEU A 219 -17.37 5.53 25.18
C LEU A 219 -18.56 6.30 24.62
N ARG A 220 -18.53 7.63 24.71
CA ARG A 220 -19.50 8.52 24.09
C ARG A 220 -18.94 9.00 22.75
N ILE A 221 -19.55 8.57 21.65
CA ILE A 221 -19.04 8.81 20.29
C ILE A 221 -20.10 9.56 19.49
N LEU A 222 -19.68 10.64 18.84
CA LEU A 222 -20.48 11.45 17.93
C LEU A 222 -19.97 11.25 16.50
N SER A 223 -20.80 10.75 15.58
CA SER A 223 -20.42 10.56 14.17
C SER A 223 -20.92 11.72 13.33
N VAL A 224 -20.03 12.39 12.62
CA VAL A 224 -20.40 13.44 11.68
C VAL A 224 -20.97 12.83 10.41
N THR A 225 -22.19 13.21 10.06
CA THR A 225 -22.85 12.82 8.81
C THR A 225 -22.98 14.01 7.87
N HIS A 226 -22.66 13.78 6.59
CA HIS A 226 -22.88 14.74 5.52
C HIS A 226 -24.28 14.47 4.93
N SER A 227 -25.28 15.25 5.36
CA SER A 227 -26.65 15.36 4.82
C SER A 227 -27.32 14.10 4.22
N CYS A 228 -28.33 13.58 4.93
CA CYS A 228 -29.46 12.76 4.44
C CYS A 228 -29.16 11.40 3.78
N GLU A 229 -28.02 10.77 4.06
CA GLU A 229 -27.89 9.33 3.79
C GLU A 229 -28.44 8.52 4.96
N PHE A 230 -29.16 7.43 4.65
CA PHE A 230 -29.69 6.45 5.60
C PHE A 230 -28.73 6.26 6.76
N ASP A 231 -29.23 6.38 7.99
CA ASP A 231 -28.46 6.21 9.21
C ASP A 231 -27.94 4.77 9.29
N SER A 232 -26.80 4.56 8.64
CA SER A 232 -26.00 3.35 8.65
C SER A 232 -24.92 3.45 9.73
N SER A 233 -25.02 4.48 10.59
CA SER A 233 -24.20 4.62 11.77
C SER A 233 -24.51 3.45 12.71
N PRO A 234 -23.48 2.80 13.28
CA PRO A 234 -23.71 1.75 14.25
C PRO A 234 -24.46 2.25 15.49
N ASP A 235 -25.30 1.43 16.11
CA ASP A 235 -26.15 1.73 17.28
C ASP A 235 -25.43 2.37 18.49
N PHE A 236 -24.10 2.28 18.51
CA PHE A 236 -23.27 2.80 19.59
C PHE A 236 -22.75 4.22 19.35
N VAL A 237 -23.11 4.83 18.23
CA VAL A 237 -22.67 6.18 17.86
C VAL A 237 -23.88 7.08 17.73
N SER A 238 -23.79 8.30 18.26
CA SER A 238 -24.83 9.31 18.07
C SER A 238 -24.50 10.13 16.82
N PRO A 239 -25.33 10.10 15.77
CA PRO A 239 -25.08 10.91 14.58
C PRO A 239 -25.25 12.40 14.91
N ILE A 240 -24.38 13.24 14.37
CA ILE A 240 -24.46 14.70 14.40
C ILE A 240 -24.33 15.24 12.99
N LEU A 241 -25.11 16.26 12.65
CA LEU A 241 -25.01 16.92 11.35
C LEU A 241 -23.74 17.76 11.30
N LEU A 242 -23.15 17.88 10.11
CA LEU A 242 -21.98 18.73 9.87
C LEU A 242 -22.19 20.18 10.37
N SER A 243 -23.39 20.73 10.24
CA SER A 243 -23.75 22.06 10.73
C SER A 243 -23.63 22.20 12.25
N ASP A 244 -23.84 21.11 12.99
CA ASP A 244 -23.97 21.11 14.44
C ASP A 244 -22.64 20.77 15.13
N VAL A 245 -21.62 20.39 14.35
CA VAL A 245 -20.28 20.09 14.85
C VAL A 245 -19.75 21.25 15.67
N GLY A 246 -19.84 22.49 15.18
CA GLY A 246 -19.35 23.68 15.89
C GLY A 246 -19.96 23.83 17.28
N THR A 247 -21.27 23.60 17.42
CA THR A 247 -21.98 23.66 18.70
C THR A 247 -21.54 22.55 19.65
N LYS A 248 -21.19 21.37 19.12
CA LYS A 248 -20.78 20.21 19.92
C LYS A 248 -19.29 20.18 20.26
N MET A 249 -18.45 20.95 19.56
CA MET A 249 -17.00 21.00 19.82
C MET A 249 -16.64 21.43 21.24
N CYS A 250 -17.48 22.22 21.91
CA CYS A 250 -17.25 22.64 23.30
C CYS A 250 -17.30 21.48 24.31
N GLU A 251 -17.99 20.38 23.98
CA GLU A 251 -18.11 19.19 24.84
C GLU A 251 -17.07 18.10 24.49
N VAL A 252 -16.35 18.26 23.38
CA VAL A 252 -15.57 17.19 22.76
C VAL A 252 -14.14 17.22 23.29
N THR A 253 -13.67 16.07 23.75
CA THR A 253 -12.30 15.96 24.26
C THR A 253 -11.33 15.59 23.16
N LYS A 254 -11.77 14.81 22.14
CA LYS A 254 -10.92 14.37 21.03
C LYS A 254 -11.68 14.28 19.71
N VAL A 255 -10.97 14.63 18.64
CA VAL A 255 -11.45 14.47 17.26
C VAL A 255 -10.64 13.39 16.58
N LEU A 256 -11.32 12.43 15.94
CA LEU A 256 -10.72 11.33 15.20
C LEU A 256 -11.11 11.43 13.72
N SER A 257 -10.11 11.50 12.85
CA SER A 257 -10.25 11.53 11.39
C SER A 257 -9.20 10.64 10.73
N VAL A 258 -9.40 10.30 9.46
CA VAL A 258 -8.48 9.47 8.64
C VAL A 258 -8.05 10.25 7.41
#